data_AF-A0A6G6AR43-F1
#
_entry.id   AF-A0A6G6AR43-F1
#
_cell.length_a   1.000
_cell.length_b   1.000
_cell.length_c   1.000
_cell.angle_alpha   90.00
_cell.angle_beta   90.00
_cell.angle_gamma   90.00
#
_symmetry.space_group_name_H-M   'P 1'
#
loop_
_entity.id
_entity.type
_entity.pdbx_description
1 polymer ?
#
loop_
_entity_poly.entity_id
_entity_poly.type
_entity_poly.pdbx_seq_one_letter_code
_entity_poly.pdbx_strand_id
1 'polypeptide(L)'
;MAVDKDRYKALYEYQKAQFDDERTRYSKLEDKAAKYLTFLTIIISAYILLVSKFINTSNNIYCLTYAIIIFFVILTFFSFCGAWFSIFKSLRLQEVKKMPSDGELIEFFESNELPSVYLGLAENYSEAIEWYRIKNHDKTTLMQQGYKEIFHTAIFFIISILLIFLTQVA
;
A
#
# COMPACT_ATOMS: atom_id res chain seq x y z
N MET A 1 23.25 -37.15 17.29
CA MET A 1 22.25 -37.54 16.28
C MET A 1 20.81 -37.16 16.64
N ALA A 2 20.22 -37.57 17.77
CA ALA A 2 18.87 -37.09 18.14
C ALA A 2 18.81 -35.58 18.45
N VAL A 3 19.81 -35.05 19.15
CA VAL A 3 19.92 -33.62 19.53
C VAL A 3 20.04 -32.71 18.30
N ASP A 4 20.73 -33.15 17.24
CA ASP A 4 20.90 -32.36 16.01
C ASP A 4 19.58 -32.26 15.22
N LYS A 5 18.79 -33.33 15.21
CA LYS A 5 17.48 -33.37 14.54
C LYS A 5 16.49 -32.39 15.17
N ASP A 6 16.35 -32.41 16.50
CA ASP A 6 15.39 -31.54 17.19
C ASP A 6 15.78 -30.07 17.06
N ARG A 7 17.09 -29.77 17.06
CA ARG A 7 17.61 -28.42 16.81
C ARG A 7 17.25 -27.90 15.41
N TYR A 8 17.48 -28.69 14.36
CA TYR A 8 17.15 -28.26 13.00
C TYR A 8 15.65 -28.21 12.76
N LYS A 9 14.88 -29.10 13.37
CA LYS A 9 13.41 -29.04 13.35
C LYS A 9 12.91 -27.73 13.97
N ALA A 10 13.41 -27.35 15.14
CA ALA A 10 13.05 -26.09 15.79
C ALA A 10 13.42 -24.87 14.92
N LEU A 11 14.58 -24.89 14.27
CA LEU A 11 15.00 -23.85 13.33
C LEU A 11 14.05 -23.76 12.13
N TYR A 12 13.72 -24.89 11.51
CA TYR A 12 12.75 -24.96 10.41
C TYR A 12 11.38 -24.40 10.81
N GLU A 13 10.84 -24.81 11.96
CA GLU A 13 9.54 -24.34 12.45
C GLU A 13 9.55 -22.84 12.71
N TYR A 14 10.63 -22.33 13.30
CA TYR A 14 10.81 -20.90 13.52
C TYR A 14 10.85 -20.12 12.20
N GLN A 15 11.65 -20.58 11.22
CA GLN A 15 11.76 -19.91 9.92
C GLN A 15 10.44 -19.95 9.14
N LYS A 16 9.72 -21.07 9.17
CA LYS A 16 8.39 -21.17 8.57
C LYS A 16 7.42 -20.16 9.18
N ALA A 17 7.40 -20.03 10.50
CA ALA A 17 6.54 -19.05 11.18
C ALA A 17 6.89 -17.61 10.81
N GLN A 18 8.19 -17.27 10.72
CA GLN A 18 8.66 -15.95 10.28
C GLN A 18 8.28 -15.65 8.82
N PHE A 19 8.38 -16.64 7.95
CA PHE A 19 7.94 -16.53 6.56
C PHE A 19 6.44 -16.24 6.46
N ASP A 20 5.61 -16.98 7.21
CA ASP A 20 4.16 -16.78 7.21
C ASP A 20 3.78 -15.38 7.75
N ASP A 21 4.51 -14.86 8.74
CA ASP A 21 4.31 -13.50 9.25
C ASP A 21 4.68 -12.43 8.21
N GLU A 22 5.84 -12.51 7.56
CA GLU A 22 6.25 -11.54 6.54
C GLU A 22 5.36 -11.58 5.30
N ARG A 23 4.91 -12.77 4.89
CA ARG A 23 3.91 -12.94 3.83
C ARG A 23 2.56 -12.32 4.22
N THR A 24 2.12 -12.53 5.46
CA THR A 24 0.89 -11.94 5.98
C THR A 24 0.99 -10.41 6.03
N ARG A 25 2.14 -9.89 6.44
CA ARG A 25 2.43 -8.45 6.45
C ARG A 25 2.35 -7.85 5.04
N TYR A 26 2.87 -8.55 4.02
CA TYR A 26 2.74 -8.14 2.63
C TYR A 26 1.27 -7.99 2.22
N SER A 27 0.46 -9.02 2.45
CA SER A 27 -0.98 -9.00 2.16
C SER A 27 -1.71 -7.88 2.89
N LYS A 28 -1.42 -7.66 4.19
CA LYS A 28 -2.00 -6.56 4.97
C LYS A 28 -1.65 -5.18 4.41
N LEU A 29 -0.44 -5.00 3.88
CA LEU A 29 -0.04 -3.74 3.23
C LEU A 29 -0.82 -3.53 1.92
N GLU A 30 -1.04 -4.58 1.13
CA GLU A 30 -1.89 -4.51 -0.07
C GLU A 30 -3.33 -4.11 0.27
N ASP A 31 -3.94 -4.78 1.25
CA ASP A 31 -5.31 -4.48 1.69
C ASP A 31 -5.45 -3.04 2.18
N LYS A 32 -4.46 -2.55 2.93
CA LYS A 32 -4.45 -1.18 3.45
C LYS A 32 -4.30 -0.16 2.32
N ALA A 33 -3.42 -0.40 1.36
CA ALA A 33 -3.27 0.47 0.19
C ALA A 33 -4.53 0.49 -0.67
N ALA A 34 -5.18 -0.67 -0.88
CA ALA A 34 -6.44 -0.77 -1.61
C ALA A 34 -7.54 0.04 -0.93
N LYS A 35 -7.68 -0.08 0.40
CA LYS A 35 -8.63 0.73 1.19
C LYS A 35 -8.38 2.23 1.03
N TYR A 36 -7.13 2.68 1.11
CA TYR A 36 -6.79 4.09 0.88
C TYR A 36 -7.19 4.57 -0.52
N LEU A 37 -6.94 3.76 -1.55
CA LEU A 37 -7.32 4.09 -2.91
C LEU A 37 -8.85 4.19 -3.07
N THR A 38 -9.60 3.25 -2.47
CA THR A 38 -11.07 3.27 -2.48
C THR A 38 -11.61 4.54 -1.81
N PHE A 39 -11.17 4.84 -0.58
CA PHE A 39 -11.62 6.05 0.12
C PHE A 39 -11.27 7.32 -0.64
N LEU A 40 -10.05 7.40 -1.18
CA LEU A 40 -9.62 8.55 -1.97
C LEU A 40 -10.51 8.74 -3.20
N THR A 41 -10.84 7.65 -3.91
CA THR A 41 -11.70 7.70 -5.10
C THR A 41 -13.12 8.20 -4.75
N ILE A 42 -13.69 7.72 -3.65
CA ILE A 42 -15.01 8.17 -3.16
C ILE A 42 -14.99 9.68 -2.85
N ILE A 43 -13.95 10.15 -2.15
CA ILE A 43 -13.81 11.58 -1.81
C ILE A 43 -13.64 12.44 -3.06
N ILE A 44 -12.84 12.00 -4.03
CA ILE A 44 -12.67 12.69 -5.32
C ILE A 44 -14.03 12.84 -6.03
N SER A 45 -14.82 11.76 -6.11
CA SER A 45 -16.14 11.82 -6.74
C SER A 45 -17.09 12.80 -6.04
N ALA A 46 -17.14 12.77 -4.71
CA ALA A 46 -17.95 13.71 -3.93
C ALA A 46 -17.49 15.17 -4.13
N TYR A 47 -16.18 15.39 -4.19
CA TYR A 47 -15.60 16.71 -4.43
C TYR A 47 -15.94 17.26 -5.82
N ILE A 48 -15.87 16.43 -6.86
CA ILE A 48 -16.25 16.82 -8.24
C ILE A 48 -17.72 17.28 -8.29
N LEU A 49 -18.63 16.57 -7.61
CA LEU A 49 -20.04 16.97 -7.55
C LEU A 49 -20.23 18.33 -6.85
N LEU A 50 -19.53 18.55 -5.73
CA LEU A 50 -19.58 19.83 -5.01
C LEU A 50 -19.07 20.98 -5.88
N VAL A 51 -17.92 20.81 -6.54
CA VAL A 51 -17.33 21.81 -7.43
C VAL A 51 -18.23 22.09 -8.62
N SER A 52 -18.81 21.05 -9.25
CA SER A 52 -19.75 21.22 -10.37
C SER A 52 -20.98 22.02 -9.97
N LYS A 53 -21.56 21.73 -8.80
CA LYS A 53 -22.70 22.49 -8.26
C LYS A 53 -22.33 23.96 -8.00
N PHE A 54 -21.15 24.20 -7.43
CA PHE A 54 -20.64 25.55 -7.19
C PHE A 54 -20.52 26.34 -8.49
N ILE A 55 -19.84 25.79 -9.50
CA ILE A 55 -19.66 26.44 -10.81
C ILE A 55 -21.01 26.81 -11.45
N ASN A 56 -22.00 25.90 -11.38
CA ASN A 56 -23.32 26.13 -11.96
C ASN A 56 -24.17 27.17 -11.21
N THR A 57 -23.91 27.40 -9.92
CA THR A 57 -24.68 28.34 -9.08
C THR A 57 -24.01 29.72 -8.99
N SER A 58 -22.74 29.82 -9.42
CA SER A 58 -21.88 30.99 -9.31
C SER A 58 -22.21 32.07 -10.36
N ASN A 59 -23.40 32.68 -10.30
CA ASN A 59 -23.79 33.73 -11.25
C ASN A 59 -23.51 35.17 -10.76
N ASN A 60 -22.96 35.38 -9.55
CA ASN A 60 -22.80 36.74 -8.99
C ASN A 60 -21.60 36.93 -8.04
N ILE A 61 -20.51 36.17 -8.24
CA ILE A 61 -19.31 36.24 -7.40
C ILE A 61 -18.33 37.28 -7.97
N TYR A 62 -17.71 38.09 -7.11
CA TYR A 62 -16.64 39.01 -7.51
C TYR A 62 -15.50 38.26 -8.21
N CYS A 63 -15.03 38.82 -9.34
CA CYS A 63 -14.03 38.21 -10.22
C CYS A 63 -12.77 37.70 -9.47
N LEU A 64 -12.25 38.48 -8.52
CA LEU A 64 -11.06 38.11 -7.75
C LEU A 64 -11.31 36.90 -6.83
N THR A 65 -12.42 36.89 -6.09
CA THR A 65 -12.79 35.78 -5.20
C THR A 65 -13.00 34.50 -5.99
N TYR A 66 -13.69 34.59 -7.14
CA TYR A 66 -13.89 33.46 -8.03
C TYR A 66 -12.56 32.89 -8.55
N ALA A 67 -11.63 33.75 -8.97
CA ALA A 67 -10.31 33.32 -9.42
C ALA A 67 -9.51 32.57 -8.34
N ILE A 68 -9.56 33.06 -7.09
CA ILE A 68 -8.90 32.39 -5.94
C ILE A 68 -9.51 31.02 -5.69
N ILE A 69 -10.84 30.89 -5.73
CA ILE A 69 -11.51 29.59 -5.53
C ILE A 69 -11.10 28.61 -6.63
N ILE A 70 -11.16 29.03 -7.89
CA ILE A 70 -10.77 28.16 -9.01
C ILE A 70 -9.30 27.74 -8.91
N PHE A 71 -8.41 28.62 -8.49
CA PHE A 71 -7.01 28.28 -8.23
C PHE A 71 -6.87 27.16 -7.20
N PHE A 72 -7.55 27.25 -6.05
CA PHE A 72 -7.54 26.19 -5.03
C PHE A 72 -8.23 24.91 -5.49
N VAL A 73 -9.28 25.01 -6.31
CA VAL A 73 -9.94 23.84 -6.90
C VAL A 73 -8.98 23.06 -7.79
N ILE A 74 -8.26 23.75 -8.68
CA ILE A 74 -7.26 23.17 -9.57
C ILE A 74 -6.12 22.54 -8.75
N LEU A 75 -5.61 23.26 -7.74
CA LEU A 75 -4.54 22.78 -6.87
C LEU A 75 -4.96 21.50 -6.12
N THR A 76 -6.18 21.49 -5.59
CA THR A 76 -6.76 20.31 -4.91
C THR A 76 -6.87 19.13 -5.88
N PHE A 77 -7.31 19.36 -7.12
CA PHE A 77 -7.40 18.32 -8.14
C PHE A 77 -6.04 17.70 -8.47
N PHE A 78 -5.00 18.51 -8.69
CA PHE A 78 -3.65 18.00 -8.92
C PHE A 78 -3.11 17.21 -7.71
N SER A 79 -3.39 17.68 -6.49
CA SER A 79 -3.02 16.98 -5.27
C SER A 79 -3.72 15.61 -5.16
N PHE A 80 -5.02 15.54 -5.49
CA PHE A 80 -5.75 14.27 -5.56
C PHE A 80 -5.11 13.30 -6.55
N CYS A 81 -4.76 13.77 -7.75
CA CYS A 81 -4.07 12.95 -8.75
C CYS A 81 -2.70 12.44 -8.25
N GLY A 82 -1.92 13.29 -7.57
CA GLY A 82 -0.63 12.92 -6.98
C GLY A 82 -0.76 11.87 -5.89
N ALA A 83 -1.73 12.02 -4.98
CA ALA A 83 -2.05 11.04 -3.95
C ALA A 83 -2.51 9.72 -4.55
N TRP A 84 -3.40 9.78 -5.56
CA TRP A 84 -3.93 8.60 -6.24
C TRP A 84 -2.82 7.81 -6.92
N PHE A 85 -1.95 8.48 -7.67
CA PHE A 85 -0.82 7.83 -8.36
C PHE A 85 0.15 7.19 -7.37
N SER A 86 0.49 7.89 -6.28
CA SER A 86 1.40 7.39 -5.25
C SER A 86 0.88 6.12 -4.57
N ILE A 87 -0.42 6.09 -4.20
CA ILE A 87 -1.04 4.90 -3.62
C ILE A 87 -1.17 3.78 -4.66
N PHE A 88 -1.58 4.10 -5.89
CA PHE A 88 -1.70 3.12 -6.96
C PHE A 88 -0.36 2.43 -7.27
N LYS A 89 0.75 3.18 -7.26
CA LYS A 89 2.10 2.63 -7.42
C LYS A 89 2.45 1.59 -6.35
N SER A 90 1.95 1.75 -5.12
CA SER A 90 2.15 0.77 -4.04
C SER A 90 1.36 -0.53 -4.23
N LEU A 91 0.35 -0.55 -5.11
CA LEU A 91 -0.48 -1.71 -5.45
C LEU A 91 -0.01 -2.45 -6.71
N ARG A 92 1.15 -2.09 -7.26
CA ARG A 92 1.70 -2.76 -8.44
C ARG A 92 1.79 -4.27 -8.19
N LEU A 93 1.14 -5.05 -9.06
CA LEU A 93 1.24 -6.51 -9.07
C LEU A 93 2.70 -6.92 -9.21
N GLN A 94 3.14 -7.76 -8.28
CA GLN A 94 4.48 -8.34 -8.27
C GLN A 94 4.36 -9.84 -8.08
N GLU A 95 5.26 -10.58 -8.71
CA GLU A 95 5.38 -12.01 -8.47
C GLU A 95 5.80 -12.24 -7.01
N VAL A 96 5.05 -13.10 -6.34
CA VAL A 96 5.27 -13.42 -4.93
C VAL A 96 6.17 -14.65 -4.84
N LYS A 97 7.25 -14.59 -4.05
CA LYS A 97 8.13 -15.75 -3.87
C LYS A 97 7.36 -16.90 -3.22
N LYS A 98 7.36 -18.04 -3.89
CA LYS A 98 6.76 -19.31 -3.44
C LYS A 98 7.86 -20.23 -2.96
N MET A 99 7.56 -21.05 -1.96
CA MET A 99 8.45 -22.13 -1.57
C MET A 99 8.51 -23.18 -2.70
N PRO A 100 9.66 -23.85 -2.90
CA PRO A 100 9.77 -24.96 -3.83
C PRO A 100 8.71 -26.02 -3.52
N SER A 101 8.18 -26.64 -4.57
CA SER A 101 7.17 -27.70 -4.47
C SER A 101 7.23 -28.63 -5.68
N ASP A 102 8.40 -28.70 -6.31
CA ASP A 102 8.70 -29.42 -7.54
C ASP A 102 9.32 -30.79 -7.25
N GLY A 103 9.57 -31.56 -8.31
CA GLY A 103 10.19 -32.87 -8.21
C GLY A 103 11.58 -32.84 -7.57
N GLU A 104 12.33 -31.75 -7.76
CA GLU A 104 13.64 -31.55 -7.12
C GLU A 104 13.53 -31.54 -5.59
N LEU A 105 12.49 -30.91 -5.04
CA LEU A 105 12.25 -30.96 -3.59
C LEU A 105 11.92 -32.38 -3.11
N ILE A 106 11.15 -33.14 -3.89
CA ILE A 106 10.80 -34.53 -3.54
C ILE A 106 12.07 -35.40 -3.53
N GLU A 107 12.88 -35.30 -4.58
CA GLU A 107 14.16 -36.02 -4.67
C GLU A 107 15.14 -35.62 -3.56
N PHE A 108 15.16 -34.33 -3.18
CA PHE A 108 15.94 -33.84 -2.05
C PHE A 108 15.51 -34.50 -0.72
N PHE A 109 14.20 -34.70 -0.50
CA PHE A 109 13.69 -35.40 0.67
C PHE A 109 14.03 -36.89 0.67
N GLU A 110 14.01 -37.56 -0.48
CA GLU A 110 14.31 -38.98 -0.60
C GLU A 110 15.82 -39.27 -0.47
N SER A 111 16.65 -38.34 -0.92
CA SER A 111 18.11 -38.52 -1.02
C SER A 111 18.89 -38.09 0.23
N ASN A 112 18.25 -37.39 1.18
CA ASN A 112 18.93 -36.80 2.34
C ASN A 112 18.34 -37.27 3.67
N GLU A 113 19.18 -37.29 4.71
CA GLU A 113 18.70 -37.50 6.06
C GLU A 113 17.81 -36.34 6.52
N LEU A 114 16.78 -36.66 7.31
CA LEU A 114 15.81 -35.69 7.81
C LEU A 114 16.41 -34.42 8.47
N PRO A 115 17.51 -34.49 9.25
CA PRO A 115 18.18 -33.27 9.77
C PRO A 115 18.66 -32.33 8.65
N SER A 116 19.25 -32.87 7.59
CA SER A 116 19.70 -32.10 6.41
C SER A 116 18.51 -31.50 5.66
N VAL A 117 17.40 -32.25 5.57
CA VAL A 117 16.16 -31.74 4.98
C VAL A 117 15.62 -30.54 5.76
N TYR A 118 15.58 -30.62 7.10
CA TYR A 118 15.15 -29.48 7.93
C TYR A 118 16.04 -28.27 7.74
N LEU A 119 17.36 -28.46 7.68
CA LEU A 119 18.31 -27.38 7.46
C LEU A 119 18.09 -26.72 6.08
N GLY A 120 18.00 -27.52 5.00
CA GLY A 120 17.78 -26.99 3.65
C GLY A 120 16.44 -26.24 3.52
N LEU A 121 15.36 -26.73 4.15
CA LEU A 121 14.09 -26.01 4.19
C LEU A 121 14.20 -24.69 4.97
N ALA A 122 14.93 -24.69 6.10
CA ALA A 122 15.15 -23.48 6.88
C ALA A 122 15.92 -22.42 6.08
N GLU A 123 16.91 -22.83 5.28
CA GLU A 123 17.66 -21.95 4.37
C GLU A 123 16.75 -21.39 3.27
N ASN A 124 15.93 -22.24 2.63
CA ASN A 124 14.94 -21.80 1.63
C ASN A 124 13.97 -20.76 2.21
N TYR A 125 13.49 -20.97 3.45
CA TYR A 125 12.65 -19.99 4.12
C TYR A 125 13.40 -18.70 4.43
N SER A 126 14.66 -18.78 4.89
CA SER A 126 15.49 -17.61 5.16
C SER A 126 15.65 -16.73 3.92
N GLU A 127 15.89 -17.32 2.75
CA GLU A 127 16.02 -16.59 1.50
C GLU A 127 14.68 -15.95 1.08
N ALA A 128 13.57 -16.65 1.28
CA ALA A 128 12.24 -16.12 1.00
C ALA A 128 11.84 -14.99 1.95
N ILE A 129 12.18 -15.09 3.24
CA ILE A 129 11.97 -14.05 4.25
C ILE A 129 12.71 -12.77 3.85
N GLU A 130 13.97 -12.88 3.44
CA GLU A 130 14.76 -11.72 3.01
C GLU A 130 14.11 -11.01 1.84
N TRP A 131 13.62 -11.78 0.86
CA TRP A 131 12.85 -11.24 -0.26
C TRP A 131 11.59 -10.48 0.21
N TYR A 132 10.79 -11.07 1.10
CA TYR A 132 9.59 -10.40 1.62
C TYR A 132 9.93 -9.16 2.43
N ARG A 133 11.01 -9.16 3.21
CA ARG A 133 11.44 -7.98 3.99
C ARG A 133 11.76 -6.81 3.08
N ILE A 134 12.52 -7.06 2.01
CA ILE A 134 12.84 -6.02 1.01
C ILE A 134 11.55 -5.50 0.37
N LYS A 135 10.66 -6.38 -0.09
CA LYS A 135 9.39 -5.97 -0.71
C LYS A 135 8.44 -5.25 0.24
N ASN A 136 8.34 -5.71 1.48
CA ASN A 136 7.55 -5.06 2.53
C ASN A 136 8.11 -3.67 2.85
N HIS A 137 9.43 -3.52 2.88
CA HIS A 137 10.08 -2.22 3.07
C HIS A 137 9.78 -1.27 1.91
N ASP A 138 10.00 -1.70 0.66
CA ASP A 138 9.70 -0.90 -0.53
C ASP A 138 8.25 -0.45 -0.57
N LYS A 139 7.31 -1.38 -0.34
CA LYS A 139 5.87 -1.09 -0.31
C LYS A 139 5.51 -0.14 0.83
N THR A 140 6.09 -0.33 2.01
CA THR A 140 5.88 0.59 3.16
C THR A 140 6.34 1.99 2.83
N THR A 141 7.51 2.16 2.21
CA THR A 141 8.05 3.47 1.81
C THR A 141 7.15 4.16 0.79
N LEU A 142 6.67 3.44 -0.22
CA LEU A 142 5.70 3.97 -1.19
C LEU A 142 4.38 4.36 -0.53
N MET A 143 3.87 3.54 0.40
CA MET A 143 2.65 3.87 1.14
C MET A 143 2.82 5.10 2.04
N GLN A 144 3.99 5.27 2.67
CA GLN A 144 4.29 6.46 3.47
C GLN A 144 4.34 7.72 2.60
N GLN A 145 4.90 7.62 1.39
CA GLN A 145 4.85 8.71 0.41
C GLN A 145 3.41 9.04 0.04
N GLY A 146 2.60 8.03 -0.33
CA GLY A 146 1.19 8.24 -0.65
C GLY A 146 0.39 8.83 0.51
N TYR A 147 0.66 8.44 1.75
CA TYR A 147 0.03 9.03 2.93
C TYR A 147 0.37 10.51 3.10
N LYS A 148 1.63 10.91 2.86
CA LYS A 148 2.02 12.33 2.86
C LYS A 148 1.26 13.11 1.80
N GLU A 149 1.11 12.58 0.59
CA GLU A 149 0.31 13.23 -0.47
C GLU A 149 -1.18 13.35 -0.07
N ILE A 150 -1.76 12.32 0.56
CA ILE A 150 -3.14 12.38 1.09
C ILE A 150 -3.27 13.51 2.12
N PHE A 151 -2.29 13.67 3.01
CA PHE A 151 -2.31 14.74 4.00
C PHE A 151 -2.30 16.14 3.38
N HIS A 152 -1.42 16.40 2.41
CA HIS A 152 -1.40 17.67 1.67
C HIS A 152 -2.73 17.90 0.92
N THR A 153 -3.26 16.85 0.31
CA THR A 153 -4.55 16.89 -0.39
C THR A 153 -5.68 17.26 0.56
N ALA A 154 -5.69 16.71 1.77
CA ALA A 154 -6.70 17.03 2.78
C ALA A 154 -6.68 18.52 3.17
N ILE A 155 -5.48 19.12 3.29
CA ILE A 155 -5.35 20.56 3.58
C ILE A 155 -5.96 21.40 2.44
N PHE A 156 -5.58 21.13 1.18
CA PHE A 156 -6.13 21.87 0.04
C PHE A 156 -7.63 21.68 -0.11
N PHE A 157 -8.12 20.47 0.12
CA PHE A 157 -9.55 20.15 0.12
C PHE A 157 -10.34 20.91 1.19
N ILE A 158 -9.82 21.03 2.42
CA ILE A 158 -10.48 21.79 3.48
C ILE A 158 -10.52 23.28 3.11
N ILE A 159 -9.41 23.84 2.62
CA ILE A 159 -9.35 25.24 2.20
C ILE A 159 -10.33 25.51 1.06
N SER A 160 -10.37 24.65 0.04
CA SER A 160 -11.28 24.83 -1.10
C SER A 160 -12.75 24.76 -0.70
N ILE A 161 -13.13 23.81 0.18
CA ILE A 161 -14.50 23.72 0.72
C ILE A 161 -14.85 24.96 1.54
N LEU A 162 -13.96 25.41 2.42
CA LEU A 162 -14.22 26.60 3.24
C LEU A 162 -14.46 27.84 2.37
N LEU A 163 -13.64 28.04 1.33
CA LEU A 163 -13.81 29.16 0.41
C LEU A 163 -15.14 29.07 -0.36
N ILE A 164 -15.50 27.89 -0.87
CA ILE A 164 -16.79 27.66 -1.53
C ILE A 164 -17.95 27.96 -0.58
N PHE A 165 -17.89 27.47 0.66
CA PHE A 165 -18.93 27.65 1.66
C PHE A 165 -19.13 29.13 2.03
N LEU A 166 -18.04 29.87 2.25
CA LEU A 166 -18.11 31.30 2.57
C LEU A 166 -18.83 32.11 1.47
N THR A 167 -18.67 31.73 0.21
CA THR A 167 -19.39 32.40 -0.91
C THR A 167 -20.86 32.04 -1.05
N GLN A 168 -21.33 30.98 -0.39
CA GLN A 168 -22.77 30.63 -0.37
C GLN A 168 -23.51 31.24 0.82
N VAL A 169 -22.78 31.62 1.88
CA VAL A 169 -23.33 32.22 3.10
C VAL A 169 -23.30 33.75 3.05
N ALA A 170 -22.34 34.33 2.32
CA ALA A 170 -22.24 35.78 2.08
C ALA A 170 -23.15 36.21 0.93
#